data_AF-A0A0M7MFI5-F1
#
_entry.id   AF-A0A0M7MFI5-F1
#
_cell.length_a   1.000
_cell.length_b   1.000
_cell.length_c   1.000
_cell.angle_alpha   90.00
_cell.angle_beta   90.00
_cell.angle_gamma   90.00
#
_symmetry.space_group_name_H-M   'P 1'
#
loop_
_entity.id
_entity.type
_entity.pdbx_description
1 polymer ?
#
loop_
_entity_poly.entity_id
_entity_poly.type
_entity_poly.pdbx_seq_one_letter_code
_entity_poly.pdbx_strand_id
1 'polypeptide(L)' 'MDDNGILEQVPGQYVAQAQQTLPPAATAEDRDYPVEIDAGHAGRVRVTFQRQKTRRAKTTHWFWRAQRADAV' A
#
# COMPACT_ATOMS: atom_id res chain seq x y z
N MET A 1 -0.20 -6.84 -17.28
CA MET A 1 0.48 -5.55 -17.53
C MET A 1 0.48 -4.88 -16.19
N ASP A 2 1.48 -5.25 -15.40
CA ASP A 2 1.52 -5.00 -13.97
C ASP A 2 2.03 -3.58 -13.77
N ASP A 3 1.12 -2.66 -13.47
CA ASP A 3 1.42 -1.27 -13.14
C ASP A 3 1.98 -1.16 -11.71
N ASN A 4 2.93 -2.03 -11.36
CA ASN A 4 3.52 -2.12 -10.03
C ASN A 4 4.65 -1.10 -9.83
N GLY A 5 5.15 -0.47 -10.91
CA GLY A 5 6.28 0.45 -10.87
C GLY A 5 7.52 -0.20 -10.25
N ILE A 6 8.15 0.47 -9.30
CA ILE A 6 9.32 -0.05 -8.55
C ILE A 6 8.92 -0.82 -7.28
N LEU A 7 7.65 -1.21 -7.12
CA LEU A 7 7.18 -1.88 -5.90
C LEU A 7 7.92 -3.19 -5.62
N GLU A 8 8.36 -3.89 -6.68
CA GLU A 8 9.20 -5.09 -6.57
C GLU A 8 10.59 -4.82 -5.97
N GLN A 9 11.08 -3.58 -6.07
CA GLN A 9 12.36 -3.14 -5.51
C GLN A 9 12.21 -2.59 -4.09
N VAL A 10 10.97 -2.30 -3.65
CA VAL A 10 10.70 -1.80 -2.30
C VAL A 10 10.59 -2.99 -1.34
N PRO A 11 11.48 -3.12 -0.34
CA PRO A 11 11.39 -4.22 0.60
C PRO A 11 10.08 -4.18 1.40
N GLY A 12 9.45 -5.34 1.59
CA GLY A 12 8.13 -5.45 2.22
C GLY A 12 8.03 -4.83 3.62
N GLN A 13 9.15 -4.73 4.36
CA GLN A 13 9.21 -4.05 5.65
C GLN A 13 8.83 -2.56 5.55
N TYR A 14 9.26 -1.87 4.50
CA TYR A 14 8.98 -0.45 4.29
C TYR A 14 7.53 -0.25 3.86
N VAL A 15 7.00 -1.16 3.03
CA VAL A 15 5.58 -1.19 2.67
C VAL A 15 4.71 -1.41 3.92
N ALA A 16 5.10 -2.32 4.81
CA ALA A 16 4.39 -2.55 6.07
C ALA A 16 4.48 -1.33 7.02
N GLN A 17 5.62 -0.63 7.05
CA GLN A 17 5.75 0.61 7.80
C GLN A 17 4.86 1.72 7.24
N ALA A 18 4.84 1.89 5.91
CA ALA A 18 3.96 2.85 5.24
C ALA A 18 2.48 2.55 5.53
N GLN A 19 2.09 1.28 5.51
CA GLN A 19 0.73 0.85 5.82
C GLN A 19 0.29 1.26 7.23
N GLN A 20 1.20 1.31 8.20
CA GLN A 20 0.88 1.73 9.58
C GLN A 20 0.58 3.24 9.70
N THR A 21 0.97 4.05 8.72
CA THR A 21 0.64 5.49 8.69
C THR A 21 -0.75 5.76 8.12
N LEU A 22 -1.38 4.77 7.50
CA LEU A 22 -2.72 4.90 6.93
C LEU A 22 -3.80 4.76 8.01
N PRO A 23 -4.96 5.43 7.83
CA PRO A 23 -6.11 5.15 8.66
C PRO A 23 -6.54 3.68 8.53
N PRO A 24 -7.31 3.15 9.49
CA PRO A 24 -7.82 1.78 9.41
C PRO A 24 -8.57 1.54 8.10
N ALA A 25 -8.23 0.47 7.37
CA ALA A 25 -8.85 0.14 6.08
C ALA A 25 -10.38 0.03 6.18
N ALA A 26 -10.91 -0.39 7.34
CA ALA A 26 -12.35 -0.50 7.55
C ALA A 26 -13.09 0.85 7.51
N THR A 27 -12.44 1.95 7.89
CA THR A 27 -13.04 3.30 7.99
C THR A 27 -12.55 4.27 6.92
N ALA A 28 -11.52 3.89 6.16
CA ALA A 28 -10.97 4.71 5.10
C ALA A 28 -11.94 4.83 3.91
N GLU A 29 -11.85 5.97 3.23
CA GLU A 29 -12.60 6.23 2.01
C GLU A 29 -12.13 5.30 0.88
N ASP A 30 -12.99 5.04 -0.09
CA ASP A 30 -12.65 4.23 -1.26
C ASP A 30 -11.88 5.09 -2.28
N ARG A 31 -10.62 5.40 -1.94
CA ARG A 31 -9.70 6.17 -2.78
C ARG A 31 -8.28 5.63 -2.70
N ASP A 32 -7.44 6.08 -3.60
CA ASP A 32 -6.01 5.82 -3.59
C ASP A 32 -5.32 6.64 -2.50
N TYR A 33 -4.48 5.97 -1.72
CA TYR A 33 -3.70 6.60 -0.66
C TYR A 33 -2.21 6.55 -1.00
N PRO A 34 -1.64 7.64 -1.54
CA PRO A 34 -0.20 7.73 -1.73
C PRO A 34 0.48 8.00 -0.38
N VAL A 35 1.50 7.20 -0.07
CA VAL A 35 2.37 7.37 1.09
C VAL A 35 3.81 7.44 0.61
N GLU A 36 4.50 8.51 0.98
CA GLU A 36 5.92 8.68 0.68
C GLU A 36 6.75 8.14 1.84
N ILE A 37 7.66 7.22 1.53
CA ILE A 37 8.57 6.61 2.49
C ILE A 37 9.99 6.61 1.96
N ASP A 38 10.94 6.63 2.87
CA ASP A 38 12.32 6.30 2.56
C ASP A 38 12.47 4.77 2.62
N ALA A 39 12.78 4.14 1.48
CA ALA A 39 12.98 2.71 1.36
C ALA A 39 14.47 2.31 1.47
N GLY A 40 15.28 3.15 2.11
CA GLY A 40 16.71 2.94 2.29
C GLY A 40 17.44 2.91 0.95
N HIS A 41 17.87 1.71 0.52
CA HIS A 41 18.66 1.54 -0.71
C HIS A 41 17.88 1.84 -2.00
N ALA A 42 16.54 1.75 -1.97
CA ALA A 42 15.70 2.13 -3.10
C ALA A 42 15.41 3.65 -3.14
N GLY A 43 15.88 4.40 -2.14
CA GLY A 43 15.66 5.85 -2.03
C GLY A 43 14.23 6.20 -1.57
N ARG A 44 13.83 7.44 -1.83
CA ARG A 44 12.49 7.93 -1.51
C ARG A 44 11.49 7.44 -2.56
N VAL A 45 10.46 6.74 -2.09
CA VAL A 45 9.45 6.13 -2.94
C VAL A 45 8.05 6.55 -2.49
N ARG A 46 7.16 6.78 -3.44
CA ARG A 46 5.73 6.98 -3.20
C ARG A 46 4.99 5.69 -3.48
N VAL A 47 4.47 5.06 -2.43
CA VAL A 47 3.67 3.83 -2.51
C VAL A 47 2.18 4.19 -2.48
N THR A 48 1.45 3.80 -3.53
CA THR A 48 0.00 3.95 -3.59
C THR A 48 -0.67 2.71 -3.00
N PHE A 49 -1.44 2.92 -1.94
CA PHE A 49 -2.27 1.90 -1.32
C PHE A 49 -3.71 2.03 -1.76
N GLN A 50 -4.28 0.89 -2.17
CA GLN A 50 -5.70 0.77 -2.44
C GLN A 50 -6.34 -0.07 -1.33
N ARG A 51 -7.50 0.39 -0.85
CA ARG A 51 -8.31 -0.43 0.04
C ARG A 51 -8.88 -1.60 -0.74
N GLN A 52 -8.77 -2.80 -0.18
CA GLN A 52 -9.46 -3.98 -0.69
C GLN A 52 -10.29 -4.64 0.41
N LYS A 53 -11.38 -5.27 0.00
CA LYS A 53 -12.17 -6.17 0.85
C LYS A 53 -12.02 -7.60 0.39
N THR A 54 -11.87 -8.50 1.34
CA THR A 54 -12.08 -9.92 1.12
C THR A 54 -13.29 -10.37 1.92
N ARG A 55 -14.17 -11.15 1.28
CA ARG A 55 -15.35 -11.74 1.93
C ARG A 55 -15.18 -13.24 1.98
N ARG A 56 -15.16 -13.79 3.20
CA ARG A 56 -15.15 -15.23 3.47
C ARG A 56 -16.41 -15.58 4.26
N ALA A 57 -17.31 -16.34 3.64
CA ALA A 57 -18.61 -16.71 4.20
C ALA A 57 -19.40 -15.48 4.73
N LYS A 58 -19.52 -15.37 6.06
CA LYS A 58 -20.25 -14.28 6.74
C LYS A 58 -19.37 -13.10 7.15
N THR A 59 -18.05 -13.19 6.98
CA THR A 59 -17.10 -12.15 7.44
C THR A 59 -16.51 -11.39 6.26
N THR A 60 -16.49 -10.06 6.36
CA THR A 60 -15.78 -9.18 5.42
C THR A 60 -14.60 -8.56 6.15
N HIS A 61 -13.39 -8.70 5.59
CA HIS A 61 -12.19 -8.08 6.12
C HIS A 61 -11.66 -7.04 5.13
N TRP A 62 -11.37 -5.85 5.63
CA TRP A 62 -10.77 -4.76 4.87
C TRP A 62 -9.28 -4.71 5.14
N PHE A 63 -8.47 -4.61 4.10
CA PHE A 63 -7.02 -4.51 4.22
C PHE A 63 -6.48 -3.57 3.15
N TRP A 64 -5.28 -3.06 3.41
CA TRP A 64 -4.55 -2.23 2.46
C TRP A 64 -3.73 -3.12 1.53
N ARG A 65 -3.84 -2.89 0.23
CA ARG A 65 -2.99 -3.51 -0.78
C ARG A 65 -2.13 -2.42 -1.42
N ALA A 66 -0.81 -2.59 -1.40
CA ALA A 66 0.08 -1.77 -2.20
C ALA A 66 -0.16 -2.11 -3.69
N GLN A 67 -0.51 -1.11 -4.49
CA GLN A 67 -0.82 -1.28 -5.90
C GLN A 67 0.34 -0.85 -6.80
N ARG A 68 1.05 0.21 -6.41
CA ARG A 68 2.17 0.76 -7.19
C ARG A 68 3.15 1.44 -6.26
N ALA A 69 4.43 1.41 -6.60
CA ALA A 69 5.42 2.32 -6.04
C ALA A 69 6.13 3.08 -7.16
N ASP A 70 6.38 4.37 -6.94
CA ASP A 70 7.08 5.25 -7.86
C ASP A 70 8.25 5.92 -7.14
N ALA A 71 9.34 6.21 -7.86
CA ALA A 71 10.47 6.96 -7.29
C ALA A 71 10.11 8.45 -7.26
N VAL A 72 10.47 9.15 -6.18
CA VAL A 72 10.21 10.59 -6.02
C VAL A 72 11.40 11.41 -6.46
#